data_AF-A0A9P0A128-F1
#
_entry.id   AF-A0A9P0A128-F1
#
_cell.length_a   1.000
_cell.length_b   1.000
_cell.length_c   1.000
_cell.angle_alpha   90.00
_cell.angle_beta   90.00
_cell.angle_gamma   90.00
#
_symmetry.space_group_name_H-M   'P 1'
#
loop_
_entity.id
_entity.type
_entity.pdbx_description
1 polymer ?
#
loop_
_entity_poly.entity_id
_entity_poly.type
_entity_poly.pdbx_seq_one_letter_code
_entity_poly.pdbx_strand_id
1 'polypeptide(L)' 'MIEEDSAQRQFPCAFCMKAYKRKDHLQRHQKYHCKSLAQRPDFPCKLCPHVASSNFTLKKHLVQCHRNEAPT' A
#
# COMPACT_ATOMS: atom_id res chain seq x y z
N MET A 1 -19.95 -36.48 -2.25
CA MET A 1 -18.78 -35.94 -1.52
C MET A 1 -17.65 -35.96 -2.54
N ILE A 2 -17.23 -34.87 -3.17
CA ILE A 2 -16.88 -33.55 -2.64
C ILE A 2 -17.24 -32.49 -3.70
N GLU A 3 -17.73 -31.35 -3.24
CA GLU A 3 -18.10 -30.18 -4.01
C GLU A 3 -16.89 -29.62 -4.77
N GLU A 4 -17.01 -29.49 -6.10
CA GLU A 4 -16.06 -28.74 -6.92
C GLU A 4 -16.34 -27.23 -6.76
N ASP A 5 -16.19 -26.77 -5.52
CA ASP A 5 -16.34 -25.36 -5.15
C ASP A 5 -15.12 -24.59 -5.64
N SER A 6 -15.27 -23.95 -6.81
CA SER A 6 -14.98 -22.54 -7.07
C SER A 6 -13.67 -21.90 -6.54
N ALA A 7 -12.65 -22.68 -6.19
CA ALA A 7 -11.43 -22.21 -5.54
C ALA A 7 -10.38 -21.61 -6.51
N GLN A 8 -10.77 -21.24 -7.73
CA GLN A 8 -9.83 -20.73 -8.74
C GLN A 8 -9.54 -19.22 -8.65
N ARG A 9 -9.53 -18.62 -7.45
CA ARG A 9 -8.73 -17.38 -7.26
C ARG A 9 -7.26 -17.78 -7.12
N GLN A 10 -6.70 -18.31 -8.21
CA GLN A 10 -5.36 -18.92 -8.26
C GLN A 10 -4.22 -17.91 -8.07
N PHE A 11 -4.51 -16.61 -8.16
CA PHE A 11 -3.50 -15.57 -8.23
C PHE A 11 -3.63 -14.58 -7.06
N PRO A 12 -3.18 -14.96 -5.85
CA PRO A 12 -3.09 -14.06 -4.71
C PRO A 12 -1.95 -13.05 -4.89
N CYS A 13 -2.21 -11.80 -4.51
CA CYS A 13 -1.20 -10.77 -4.41
C CYS A 13 -0.40 -10.92 -3.12
N ALA A 14 0.90 -11.17 -3.25
CA ALA A 14 1.81 -11.32 -2.12
C ALA A 14 1.94 -10.07 -1.21
N PHE A 15 1.45 -8.91 -1.65
CA PHE A 15 1.68 -7.62 -0.98
C PHE A 15 0.45 -7.06 -0.25
N CYS A 16 -0.76 -7.48 -0.64
CA CYS A 16 -2.00 -7.04 0.01
C CYS A 16 -3.01 -8.19 0.21
N MET A 17 -2.58 -9.42 -0.09
CA MET A 17 -3.36 -10.65 0.03
C MET A 17 -4.69 -10.68 -0.75
N LYS A 18 -4.92 -9.73 -1.68
CA LYS A 18 -6.06 -9.78 -2.61
C LYS A 18 -5.87 -10.90 -3.62
N ALA A 19 -6.87 -11.75 -3.78
CA ALA A 19 -6.85 -12.86 -4.72
C ALA A 19 -7.66 -12.56 -5.99
N TYR A 20 -7.05 -12.84 -7.13
CA TYR A 20 -7.63 -12.63 -8.46
C TYR A 20 -7.89 -13.96 -9.16
N LYS A 21 -8.96 -14.01 -9.98
CA LYS A 21 -9.31 -15.17 -10.80
C LYS A 21 -8.38 -15.36 -12.01
N ARG A 22 -7.67 -14.32 -12.44
CA ARG A 22 -6.77 -14.36 -13.61
C ARG A 22 -5.44 -13.69 -13.34
N LYS A 23 -4.39 -14.21 -13.97
CA LYS A 23 -3.01 -13.73 -13.85
C LYS A 23 -2.82 -12.30 -14.42
N ASP A 24 -3.52 -11.94 -15.49
CA ASP A 24 -3.44 -10.60 -16.09
C ASP A 24 -4.01 -9.51 -15.16
N HIS A 25 -5.09 -9.82 -14.45
CA HIS A 25 -5.63 -8.93 -13.41
C HIS A 25 -4.67 -8.80 -12.24
N LEU A 26 -4.06 -9.90 -11.79
CA LEU A 26 -3.04 -9.86 -10.75
C LEU A 26 -1.82 -9.02 -11.19
N GLN A 27 -1.31 -9.20 -12.41
CA GLN A 27 -0.17 -8.44 -12.92
C GLN A 27 -0.45 -6.94 -12.99
N ARG A 28 -1.62 -6.55 -13.53
CA ARG A 28 -2.03 -5.15 -13.55
C ARG A 28 -2.20 -4.60 -12.12
N HIS A 29 -2.85 -5.36 -11.24
CA HIS A 29 -2.96 -5.01 -9.84
C HIS A 29 -1.57 -4.82 -9.20
N GLN A 30 -0.63 -5.73 -9.42
CA GLN A 30 0.71 -5.61 -8.88
C GLN A 30 1.43 -4.38 -9.44
N LYS A 31 1.27 -4.08 -10.73
CA LYS A 31 1.90 -2.93 -11.40
C LYS A 31 1.42 -1.57 -10.88
N TYR A 32 0.14 -1.42 -10.53
CA TYR A 32 -0.43 -0.13 -10.12
C TYR A 32 -0.69 -0.03 -8.61
N HIS A 33 -1.16 -1.11 -7.98
CA HIS A 33 -1.49 -1.16 -6.55
C HIS A 33 -0.36 -1.76 -5.72
N CYS A 34 0.29 -2.85 -6.16
CA CYS A 34 1.47 -3.31 -5.40
C CYS A 34 2.64 -2.34 -5.56
N LYS A 35 2.88 -1.77 -6.74
CA LYS A 35 3.92 -0.75 -6.91
C LYS A 35 3.76 0.41 -5.92
N SER A 36 2.52 0.79 -5.56
CA SER A 36 2.28 1.79 -4.51
C SER A 36 2.42 1.26 -3.08
N LEU A 37 2.36 -0.05 -2.85
CA LEU A 37 2.65 -0.69 -1.55
C LEU A 37 4.14 -0.94 -1.33
N ALA A 38 4.86 -1.44 -2.35
CA ALA A 38 6.31 -1.60 -2.32
C ALA A 38 7.04 -0.24 -2.39
N GLN A 39 6.40 0.77 -2.99
CA GLN A 39 6.79 2.17 -2.90
C GLN A 39 5.90 2.96 -1.95
N ARG A 40 5.36 2.32 -0.91
CA ARG A 40 5.13 3.07 0.32
C ARG A 40 6.48 3.03 1.05
N PRO A 41 7.43 3.94 0.77
CA PRO A 41 8.38 4.21 1.81
C PRO A 41 7.50 4.62 2.99
N ASP A 42 7.67 3.95 4.12
CA ASP A 42 7.27 4.55 5.38
C ASP A 42 7.78 5.99 5.33
N PHE A 43 6.88 6.95 5.54
CA PHE A 43 7.24 8.36 5.59
C PHE A 43 7.37 8.72 7.06
N PRO A 44 8.48 8.35 7.74
CA PRO A 44 8.68 8.70 9.13
C PRO A 44 8.81 10.21 9.23
N CYS A 45 8.13 10.77 10.21
CA CYS A 45 8.42 12.12 10.64
C CYS A 45 9.82 12.14 11.27
N LYS A 46 10.62 13.16 10.96
CA LYS A 46 11.96 13.32 11.54
C LYS A 46 11.94 13.92 12.95
N LEU A 47 10.78 14.41 13.39
CA LEU A 47 10.60 15.17 14.62
C LEU A 47 9.80 14.41 15.68
N CYS A 48 9.14 13.32 15.29
CA CYS A 48 8.36 12.50 16.19
C CYS A 48 8.27 11.05 15.67
N PRO A 49 7.86 10.08 16.50
CA PRO A 49 7.73 8.68 16.09
C PRO A 49 6.54 8.40 15.16
N HIS A 50 5.88 9.43 14.62
CA HIS A 50 4.75 9.24 13.70
C HIS A 50 5.24 8.80 12.32
N VAL A 51 4.62 7.75 11.79
CA VAL A 51 4.88 7.26 10.43
C VAL A 51 3.63 7.44 9.58
N ALA A 52 3.77 8.23 8.53
CA ALA A 52 2.69 8.51 7.61
C ALA A 52 2.66 7.48 6.48
N SER A 53 1.45 7.10 6.06
CA SER A 53 1.25 6.13 4.98
C SER A 53 1.38 6.76 3.57
N SER A 54 1.68 8.05 3.48
CA SER A 54 1.90 8.77 2.22
C SER A 54 2.61 10.11 2.47
N ASN A 55 3.29 10.64 1.44
CA ASN A 55 3.92 11.97 1.51
C ASN A 55 2.92 13.09 1.80
N PHE A 56 1.70 12.99 1.26
CA PHE A 56 0.64 13.97 1.49
C PHE A 56 0.22 14.00 2.97
N THR A 57 0.04 12.82 3.56
CA THR A 57 -0.26 12.68 4.99
C THR A 57 0.89 13.19 5.85
N LEU A 58 2.15 12.90 5.48
CA LEU A 58 3.33 13.42 6.18
C LEU A 58 3.36 14.95 6.15
N LYS A 59 3.16 15.58 4.98
CA LYS A 59 3.13 17.05 4.85
C LYS A 59 2.05 17.69 5.72
N LYS A 60 0.84 17.13 5.71
CA LYS A 60 -0.23 17.60 6.61
C LYS A 60 0.15 17.45 8.07
N HIS A 61 0.70 16.30 8.46
CA HIS A 61 1.19 16.05 9.81
C HIS A 61 2.27 17.07 10.22
N LEU A 62 3.24 17.35 9.35
CA LEU A 62 4.27 18.36 9.61
C LEU A 62 3.63 19.74 9.81
N VAL A 63 2.72 20.19 8.95
CA VAL A 63 2.07 21.51 9.11
C VAL A 63 1.21 21.59 10.38
N GLN A 64 0.51 20.51 10.75
CA GLN A 64 -0.41 20.50 11.90
C GLN A 64 0.30 20.28 13.24
N CYS A 65 1.32 19.42 13.28
CA CYS A 65 1.99 19.01 14.52
C CYS A 65 3.37 19.67 14.68
N HIS A 66 4.02 20.02 13.57
CA HIS A 66 5.37 20.60 13.50
C HIS A 66 5.37 21.87 12.63
N ARG A 67 4.49 22.82 12.95
CA ARG A 67 4.11 24.04 12.20
C ARG A 67 5.27 24.86 11.61
N ASN A 68 6.52 24.57 11.95
CA ASN A 68 7.72 25.32 11.58
C ASN A 68 8.69 24.65 10.60
N GLU A 69 8.50 23.40 10.15
CA GLU A 69 9.52 22.73 9.31
C GLU A 69 8.94 22.19 8.00
N ALA A 70 8.79 23.10 7.03
CA ALA A 70 8.62 22.74 5.63
C ALA A 70 9.95 22.17 5.11
N PRO A 71 9.97 20.99 4.44
CA PRO A 71 11.18 20.47 3.85
C PRO A 71 11.62 21.39 2.70
N THR A 72 12.79 22.02 2.84
CA THR A 72 13.50 22.70 1.75
C THR A 72 14.06 21.67 0.77
#